data_AF-A0A933MYM7-F1
#
_entry.id   AF-A0A933MYM7-F1
#
_cell.length_a   1.000
_cell.length_b   1.000
_cell.length_c   1.000
_cell.angle_alpha   90.00
_cell.angle_beta   90.00
_cell.angle_gamma   90.00
#
_symmetry.space_group_name_H-M   'P 1'
#
loop_
_entity.id
_entity.type
_entity.pdbx_description
1 polymer ?
#
loop_
_entity_poly.entity_id
_entity_poly.type
_entity_poly.pdbx_seq_one_letter_code
_entity_poly.pdbx_strand_id
1 'polypeptide(L)' 'MTRAELERELQDIQAELEEVEEMRRAVLGQTGVHVGARLLQQHRARFDRDQARLEARVAEIRALLDALEQGSAQ' A
#
# COMPACT_ATOMS: atom_id res chain seq x y z
N MET A 1 -6.51 -4.09 19.60
CA MET A 1 -5.86 -2.88 19.06
C MET A 1 -6.64 -1.68 19.52
N THR A 2 -5.95 -0.63 19.95
CA THR A 2 -6.50 0.67 20.30
C THR A 2 -6.60 1.53 19.05
N ARG A 3 -7.39 2.61 19.10
CA ARG A 3 -7.46 3.63 18.04
C ARG A 3 -6.06 4.14 17.65
N ALA A 4 -5.23 4.48 18.64
CA ALA A 4 -3.88 5.00 18.41
C ALA A 4 -2.95 3.98 17.72
N GLU A 5 -3.11 2.69 18.03
CA GLU A 5 -2.36 1.62 17.34
C GLU A 5 -2.79 1.48 15.88
N LEU A 6 -4.10 1.56 15.60
CA LEU A 6 -4.65 1.50 14.24
C LEU A 6 -4.27 2.73 13.40
N GLU A 7 -4.29 3.93 14.00
CA GLU A 7 -3.84 5.17 13.33
C GLU A 7 -2.36 5.13 12.98
N ARG A 8 -1.52 4.61 13.90
CA ARG A 8 -0.10 4.39 13.61
C ARG A 8 0.09 3.38 12.49
N GLU A 9 -0.59 2.24 12.56
CA GLU A 9 -0.46 1.22 11.51
C GLU A 9 -0.93 1.76 10.14
N LEU A 10 -2.01 2.56 10.13
CA LEU A 10 -2.46 3.23 8.91
C LEU A 10 -1.38 4.15 8.34
N GLN A 11 -0.72 4.93 9.19
CA GLN A 11 0.36 5.83 8.78
C GLN A 11 1.56 5.04 8.21
N ASP A 12 1.94 3.93 8.86
CA ASP A 12 3.03 3.08 8.40
C ASP A 12 2.72 2.46 7.02
N ILE A 13 1.49 1.98 6.81
CA ILE A 13 1.06 1.43 5.52
C ILE A 13 0.99 2.49 4.43
N GLN A 14 0.59 3.72 4.78
CA GLN A 14 0.59 4.84 3.83
C GLN A 14 2.03 5.18 3.38
N ALA A 15 2.99 5.15 4.30
CA ALA A 15 4.40 5.32 3.94
C ALA A 15 4.89 4.17 3.03
N GLU A 16 4.51 2.91 3.33
CA GLU A 16 4.87 1.77 2.48
C GLU A 16 4.26 1.89 1.06
N LEU A 17 3.03 2.40 0.95
CA LEU A 17 2.39 2.67 -0.34
C LEU A 17 3.17 3.72 -1.15
N GLU A 18 3.57 4.83 -0.52
CA GLU A 18 4.38 5.86 -1.16
C GLU A 18 5.71 5.30 -1.66
N GLU A 19 6.39 4.47 -0.85
CA GLU A 19 7.62 3.78 -1.26
C GLU A 19 7.40 2.85 -2.46
N VAL A 20 6.32 2.06 -2.46
CA VAL A 20 5.96 1.17 -3.58
C VAL A 20 5.72 1.98 -4.86
N GLU A 21 5.03 3.12 -4.77
CA GLU A 21 4.79 4.01 -5.91
C GLU A 21 6.07 4.67 -6.42
N GLU A 22 6.96 5.10 -5.52
CA GLU A 22 8.28 5.63 -5.89
C GLU A 22 9.14 4.58 -6.58
N MET A 23 9.22 3.37 -6.03
CA MET A 23 9.93 2.25 -6.65
C MET A 23 9.34 1.90 -8.01
N ARG A 24 8.02 1.89 -8.14
CA ARG A 24 7.34 1.65 -9.43
C ARG A 24 7.71 2.70 -10.46
N ARG A 25 7.70 3.98 -10.09
CA ARG A 25 8.13 5.09 -10.96
C ARG A 25 9.61 4.97 -11.32
N ALA A 26 10.48 4.65 -10.37
CA ALA A 26 11.91 4.50 -10.62
C ALA A 26 12.21 3.31 -11.55
N VAL A 27 11.62 2.14 -11.30
CA VAL A 27 11.89 0.91 -12.06
C VAL A 27 11.23 0.93 -13.44
N LEU A 28 9.97 1.37 -13.53
CA LEU A 28 9.25 1.39 -14.81
C LEU A 28 9.53 2.65 -15.62
N GLY A 29 9.94 3.75 -14.98
CA GLY A 29 10.28 5.02 -15.61
C GLY A 29 11.70 5.10 -16.16
N GLN A 30 12.57 4.12 -15.87
CA GLN A 30 13.88 3.98 -16.51
C GLN A 30 13.73 3.56 -17.98
N THR A 31 13.31 4.49 -18.83
CA THR A 31 13.30 4.33 -20.29
C THR A 31 14.74 4.35 -20.81
N GLY A 32 15.26 3.20 -21.25
CA GLY A 32 16.59 3.08 -21.89
C GLY A 32 17.46 1.95 -21.35
N VAL A 33 17.15 1.42 -20.15
CA VAL A 33 17.81 0.22 -19.63
C VAL A 33 17.24 -0.97 -20.39
N HIS A 34 18.09 -1.91 -20.83
CA HIS A 34 17.71 -3.13 -21.54
C HIS A 34 16.96 -4.12 -20.61
N VAL A 35 15.94 -3.65 -19.92
CA VAL A 35 15.03 -4.47 -19.12
C VAL A 35 14.15 -5.19 -20.12
N GLY A 36 14.42 -6.48 -20.34
CA GLY A 36 13.61 -7.30 -21.23
C GLY A 36 12.13 -7.23 -20.84
N ALA A 37 11.23 -7.23 -21.84
CA ALA A 37 9.79 -7.05 -21.63
C ALA A 37 9.19 -8.00 -20.57
N ARG A 38 9.71 -9.23 -20.47
CA ARG A 38 9.32 -10.21 -19.45
C ARG A 38 9.66 -9.76 -18.02
N LEU A 39 10.83 -9.18 -17.82
CA LEU A 39 11.27 -8.67 -16.52
C LEU A 39 10.43 -7.44 -16.12
N LEU A 40 10.15 -6.55 -17.08
CA LEU A 40 9.25 -5.41 -16.86
C LEU A 40 7.84 -5.86 -16.44
N GLN A 41 7.28 -6.87 -17.10
CA GLN A 41 6.00 -7.46 -16.73
C GLN A 41 6.02 -8.09 -15.33
N GLN A 42 7.10 -8.76 -14.96
CA GLN A 42 7.26 -9.33 -13.61
C GLN A 42 7.31 -8.23 -12.53
N HIS A 43 8.06 -7.15 -12.76
CA HIS A 43 8.08 -6.00 -11.86
C HIS A 43 6.71 -5.35 -11.75
N ARG A 44 6.01 -5.14 -12.87
CA ARG A 44 4.66 -4.58 -12.86
C ARG A 44 3.68 -5.45 -12.07
N ALA A 45 3.65 -6.76 -12.33
CA ALA A 45 2.82 -7.70 -11.60
C ALA A 45 3.19 -7.82 -10.11
N ARG A 46 4.44 -7.53 -9.74
CA ARG A 46 4.85 -7.42 -8.33
C ARG A 46 4.28 -6.15 -7.70
N PHE A 47 4.52 -4.98 -8.29
CA PHE A 47 4.01 -3.71 -7.77
C PHE A 47 2.49 -3.70 -7.67
N ASP A 48 1.78 -4.23 -8.68
CA ASP A 48 0.32 -4.28 -8.65
C ASP A 48 -0.19 -5.21 -7.52
N ARG A 49 0.52 -6.30 -7.18
CA ARG A 49 0.19 -7.17 -6.04
C ARG A 49 0.48 -6.50 -4.70
N ASP A 50 1.65 -5.87 -4.58
CA ASP A 50 2.06 -5.19 -3.35
C ASP A 50 1.11 -4.02 -3.03
N GLN A 51 0.76 -3.23 -4.04
CA GLN A 51 -0.24 -2.16 -3.94
C GLN A 51 -1.62 -2.70 -3.52
N ALA A 52 -2.14 -3.73 -4.19
CA ALA A 52 -3.44 -4.29 -3.86
C ALA A 52 -3.49 -4.85 -2.41
N ARG A 53 -2.39 -5.46 -1.95
CA ARG A 53 -2.27 -5.94 -0.56
C ARG A 53 -2.35 -4.79 0.44
N LEU A 54 -1.61 -3.71 0.19
CA LEU A 54 -1.58 -2.56 1.08
C LEU A 54 -2.91 -1.81 1.09
N GLU A 55 -3.54 -1.62 -0.07
CA GLU A 55 -4.88 -1.04 -0.18
C GLU A 55 -5.93 -1.85 0.58
N ALA A 56 -5.88 -3.18 0.50
CA ALA A 56 -6.76 -4.06 1.26
C ALA A 56 -6.56 -3.88 2.77
N ARG A 57 -5.31 -3.77 3.23
CA ARG A 57 -4.99 -3.54 4.65
C ARG A 57 -5.45 -2.16 5.13
N VAL A 58 -5.31 -1.12 4.30
CA VAL A 58 -5.87 0.22 4.58
C VAL A 58 -7.39 0.14 4.75
N ALA A 59 -8.09 -0.56 3.85
CA ALA A 59 -9.53 -0.70 3.93
C ALA A 59 -9.98 -1.42 5.22
N GLU A 60 -9.24 -2.46 5.62
CA GLU A 60 -9.48 -3.18 6.87
C GLU A 60 -9.29 -2.28 8.10
N ILE A 61 -8.17 -1.54 8.18
CA ILE A 61 -7.89 -0.66 9.31
C ILE A 61 -8.91 0.47 9.40
N ARG A 62 -9.32 1.05 8.27
CA ARG A 62 -10.39 2.06 8.23
C ARG A 62 -11.71 1.50 8.75
N ALA A 63 -12.11 0.31 8.33
CA ALA A 63 -13.32 -0.33 8.85
C ALA A 63 -13.24 -0.59 10.37
N LEU A 64 -12.05 -0.96 10.89
CA LEU A 64 -11.84 -1.12 12.33
C LEU A 64 -11.90 0.21 13.09
N LEU A 65 -11.35 1.29 12.53
CA LEU A 65 -11.43 2.64 13.11
C LEU A 65 -12.89 3.13 13.15
N ASP A 66 -13.62 2.98 12.04
CA ASP A 66 -15.04 3.37 11.96
C ASP A 66 -15.89 2.59 12.97
N ALA A 67 -15.62 1.29 13.15
CA ALA A 67 -16.30 0.46 14.14
C ALA A 67 -16.02 0.90 15.58
N LEU A 68 -14.79 1.35 15.88
CA LEU A 68 -14.43 1.90 17.19
C LEU A 68 -15.12 3.25 17.45
N GLU A 69 -15.26 4.11 16.45
CA GLU A 69 -15.96 5.38 16.58
C GLU A 69 -17.47 5.18 16.80
N GLN A 70 -18.10 4.24 16.09
CA GLN A 70 -19.52 3.91 16.28
C GLN A 70 -19.80 3.20 17.61
N GLY A 71 -18.87 2.37 18.09
CA GLY A 71 -18.97 1.70 19.39
C GLY A 71 -18.74 2.64 20.59
N SER A 72 -18.14 3.81 20.37
CA SER A 72 -17.91 4.82 21.42
C SER A 72 -19.08 5.83 21.56
N ALA A 73 -20.08 5.74 20.68
CA ALA A 73 -21.25 6.64 20.64
C ALA A 73 -22.51 6.04 21.31
N GLN A 74 -22.38 4.89 21.99
CA GLN A 74 -23.42 4.22 22.77
C GLN A 74 -23.08 4.25 24.26
#